data_AF-A0A1S8CC45-F1
#
_entry.id   AF-A0A1S8CC45-F1
#
_cell.length_a   1.000
_cell.length_b   1.000
_cell.length_c   1.000
_cell.angle_alpha   90.00
_cell.angle_beta   90.00
_cell.angle_gamma   90.00
#
_symmetry.space_group_name_H-M   'P 1'
#
loop_
_entity.id
_entity.type
_entity.pdbx_description
1 polymer ?
#
loop_
_entity_poly.entity_id
_entity_poly.type
_entity_poly.pdbx_seq_one_letter_code
_entity_poly.pdbx_strand_id
1 'polypeptide(L)'
;MKVVWRCMPRSGWAGVAGEGTAMKDVTLRQLEYFTAIAEAGSITEAARKCHVTQAGMSMALKELEAALGVQLAIRRRSKGVHLTPVGRALATRARVLLRDTQRLLHSVGDATTGFVGTFTVGCFSTLSTQVLPVVAEYFARTHPRVALEIVEGDGLDIQERMLSGQVDACFVLGTQRHPEVETVVLRELPYLVVMSSEHPLADRDAVSVRDLDGYPAALLNVEPASYANEAMLRRFGLDPQVAYRSASVPTVREIVGRNLAWSLLLETVPASPGGRPLRFLPTVEDMGGNALNLAFPRMARPTGLAAELLRFSRSSFAAPGAAGAPPSTTGAGWASGQPSGGAAVGSPAGRPLAWAPPQPHPEGDPC
;
A
#
# COMPACT_ATOMS: atom_id res chain seq x y z
N MET A 1 -41.69 -9.01 31.58
CA MET A 1 -40.69 -9.51 32.55
C MET A 1 -39.59 -8.47 32.71
N LYS A 2 -39.45 -7.82 33.87
CA LYS A 2 -38.38 -6.85 34.16
C LYS A 2 -37.15 -7.63 34.62
N VAL A 3 -36.08 -7.62 33.85
CA VAL A 3 -34.77 -8.11 34.29
C VAL A 3 -34.06 -6.94 34.97
N VAL A 4 -33.98 -6.99 36.30
CA VAL A 4 -33.18 -6.07 37.11
C VAL A 4 -31.78 -6.66 37.17
N TRP A 5 -30.81 -6.02 36.49
CA TRP A 5 -29.40 -6.37 36.64
C TRP A 5 -28.88 -5.80 37.96
N ARG A 6 -28.57 -6.68 38.90
CA ARG A 6 -27.95 -6.33 40.18
C ARG A 6 -26.44 -6.43 39.99
N CYS A 7 -25.75 -5.28 40.03
CA CYS A 7 -24.29 -5.23 40.00
C CYS A 7 -23.73 -6.06 41.17
N MET A 8 -22.91 -7.08 40.88
CA MET A 8 -22.21 -7.85 41.91
C MET A 8 -21.06 -7.01 42.52
N PRO A 9 -20.87 -7.00 43.85
CA PRO A 9 -19.70 -6.39 44.47
C PRO A 9 -18.41 -7.13 44.12
N ARG A 10 -17.30 -6.37 44.07
CA ARG A 10 -15.93 -6.84 43.77
C ARG A 10 -15.42 -7.99 44.68
N SER A 11 -16.09 -8.30 45.78
CA SER A 11 -15.70 -9.37 46.71
C SER A 11 -15.96 -10.80 46.20
N GLY A 12 -16.71 -10.98 45.10
CA GLY A 12 -17.01 -12.30 44.54
C GLY A 12 -15.90 -12.93 43.66
N TRP A 13 -14.81 -12.21 43.42
CA TRP A 13 -13.73 -12.63 42.49
C TRP A 13 -12.61 -13.43 43.17
N ALA A 14 -12.81 -13.88 44.42
CA ALA A 14 -11.77 -14.59 45.19
C ALA A 14 -11.59 -16.08 44.81
N GLY A 15 -12.44 -16.63 43.94
CA GLY A 15 -12.49 -18.08 43.65
C GLY A 15 -11.69 -18.56 42.43
N VAL A 16 -11.08 -17.66 41.65
CA VAL A 16 -10.29 -18.01 40.45
C VAL A 16 -8.85 -17.53 40.65
N ALA A 17 -8.23 -17.93 41.76
CA ALA A 17 -6.83 -17.64 42.04
C ALA A 17 -5.93 -18.78 41.51
N GLY A 18 -5.78 -18.83 40.19
CA GLY A 18 -4.58 -19.38 39.56
C GLY A 18 -3.75 -18.20 39.07
N GLU A 19 -2.79 -17.73 39.88
CA GLU A 19 -1.82 -16.65 39.62
C GLU A 19 -2.22 -15.64 38.53
N GLY A 20 -3.44 -15.11 38.68
CA GLY A 20 -3.96 -14.06 37.82
C GLY A 20 -3.26 -12.78 38.23
N THR A 21 -2.39 -12.28 37.35
CA THR A 21 -1.89 -10.91 37.42
C THR A 21 -3.11 -10.02 37.61
N ALA A 22 -3.30 -9.49 38.82
CA ALA A 22 -4.37 -8.54 39.09
C ALA A 22 -4.28 -7.48 37.99
N MET A 23 -5.38 -7.27 37.26
CA MET A 23 -5.49 -6.23 36.25
C MET A 23 -5.22 -4.90 36.94
N LYS A 24 -3.94 -4.50 37.00
CA LYS A 24 -3.54 -3.19 37.46
C LYS A 24 -4.22 -2.18 36.55
N ASP A 25 -4.74 -1.10 37.13
CA ASP A 25 -5.64 -0.13 36.51
C ASP A 25 -5.02 0.62 35.31
N VAL A 26 -4.74 -0.09 34.21
CA VAL A 26 -4.30 0.49 32.94
C VAL A 26 -5.52 1.13 32.29
N THR A 27 -5.43 2.43 32.06
CA THR A 27 -6.51 3.20 31.43
C THR A 27 -6.26 3.38 29.94
N LEU A 28 -7.33 3.48 29.14
CA LEU A 28 -7.22 3.83 27.72
C LEU A 28 -6.47 5.14 27.52
N ARG A 29 -6.68 6.12 28.42
CA ARG A 29 -6.00 7.42 28.36
C ARG A 29 -4.49 7.32 28.58
N GLN A 30 -4.02 6.42 29.44
CA GLN A 30 -2.58 6.14 29.57
C GLN A 30 -2.01 5.50 28.28
N LEU A 31 -2.78 4.62 27.63
CA LEU A 31 -2.38 4.05 26.34
C LEU A 31 -2.37 5.09 25.21
N GLU A 32 -3.33 6.04 25.19
CA GLU A 32 -3.36 7.18 24.27
C GLU A 32 -2.11 8.04 24.42
N TYR A 33 -1.76 8.41 25.66
CA TYR A 33 -0.56 9.21 25.91
C TYR A 33 0.71 8.46 25.56
N PHE A 34 0.80 7.17 25.89
CA PHE A 34 1.95 6.36 25.52
C PHE A 34 2.13 6.28 23.99
N THR A 35 1.02 6.08 23.27
CA THR A 35 1.01 6.05 21.80
C THR A 35 1.43 7.41 21.21
N ALA A 36 0.95 8.52 21.77
CA ALA A 36 1.37 9.86 21.35
C ALA A 36 2.88 10.10 21.59
N ILE A 37 3.42 9.63 22.71
CA ILE A 37 4.88 9.69 22.99
C ILE A 37 5.66 8.86 21.98
N ALA A 38 5.18 7.65 21.67
CA ALA A 38 5.78 6.76 20.69
C ALA A 38 5.88 7.39 19.30
N GLU A 39 4.87 8.16 18.90
CA GLU A 39 4.82 8.82 17.58
C GLU A 39 5.61 10.12 17.53
N ALA A 40 5.55 10.92 18.59
CA ALA A 40 6.25 12.20 18.64
C ALA A 40 7.76 12.06 18.89
N GLY A 41 8.21 10.95 19.48
CA GLY A 41 9.59 10.79 19.96
C GLY A 41 9.96 11.80 21.06
N SER A 42 8.99 12.53 21.60
CA SER A 42 9.16 13.62 22.56
C SER A 42 7.92 13.73 23.44
N ILE A 43 8.13 13.74 24.76
CA ILE A 43 7.03 13.91 25.73
C ILE A 43 6.46 15.32 25.64
N THR A 44 7.28 16.33 25.36
CA THR A 44 6.82 17.71 25.24
C THR A 44 5.88 17.88 24.04
N GLU A 45 6.26 17.34 22.88
CA GLU A 45 5.41 17.42 21.69
C GLU A 45 4.14 16.56 21.82
N ALA A 46 4.26 15.37 22.40
CA ALA A 46 3.10 14.54 22.69
C ALA A 46 2.12 15.24 23.65
N ALA A 47 2.62 15.88 24.71
CA ALA A 47 1.79 16.61 25.66
C ALA A 47 1.06 17.78 25.00
N ARG A 48 1.75 18.50 24.11
CA ARG A 48 1.16 19.56 23.28
C ARG A 48 0.05 19.03 22.37
N LYS A 49 0.28 17.91 21.67
CA LYS A 49 -0.72 17.27 20.80
C LYS A 49 -1.95 16.77 21.58
N CYS A 50 -1.74 16.26 22.80
CA CYS A 50 -2.82 15.76 23.65
C CYS A 50 -3.45 16.84 24.56
N HIS A 51 -3.06 18.11 24.40
CA HIS A 51 -3.54 19.24 25.22
C HIS A 51 -3.40 19.01 26.74
N VAL A 52 -2.26 18.49 27.18
CA VAL A 52 -1.94 18.26 28.59
C VAL A 52 -0.57 18.81 28.98
N THR A 53 -0.29 18.86 30.29
CA THR A 53 1.02 19.28 30.79
C THR A 53 2.06 18.19 30.56
N GLN A 54 3.30 18.60 30.31
CA GLN A 54 4.45 17.69 30.17
C GLN A 54 4.71 16.87 31.46
N ALA A 55 4.41 17.44 32.62
CA ALA A 55 4.46 16.74 33.91
C ALA A 55 3.35 15.68 34.01
N GLY A 56 2.11 16.01 33.66
CA GLY A 56 0.97 15.07 33.67
C GLY A 56 1.18 13.89 32.71
N MET A 57 1.68 14.16 31.50
CA MET A 57 2.03 13.10 30.56
C MET A 57 3.19 12.23 31.06
N SER A 58 4.20 12.84 31.71
CA SER A 58 5.30 12.10 32.34
C SER A 58 4.83 11.19 33.47
N MET A 59 3.86 11.63 34.28
CA MET A 59 3.28 10.82 35.35
C MET A 59 2.49 9.64 34.79
N ALA A 60 1.62 9.87 33.80
CA ALA A 60 0.85 8.81 33.18
C ALA A 60 1.72 7.71 32.55
N LEU A 61 2.85 8.09 31.93
CA LEU A 61 3.83 7.11 31.43
C LEU A 61 4.43 6.27 32.58
N LYS A 62 4.85 6.91 33.68
CA LYS A 62 5.42 6.22 34.84
C LYS A 62 4.40 5.27 35.50
N GLU A 63 3.15 5.71 35.62
CA GLU A 63 2.06 4.89 36.14
C GLU A 63 1.80 3.68 35.25
N LEU A 64 1.80 3.85 33.93
CA LEU A 64 1.69 2.75 32.98
C LEU A 64 2.85 1.75 33.10
N GLU A 65 4.10 2.25 33.20
CA GLU A 65 5.28 1.42 33.40
C GLU A 65 5.23 0.65 34.74
N ALA A 66 4.79 1.31 35.82
CA ALA A 66 4.60 0.68 37.13
C ALA A 66 3.46 -0.36 37.12
N ALA A 67 2.39 -0.06 36.37
CA ALA A 67 1.28 -0.98 36.17
C ALA A 67 1.77 -2.25 35.45
N LEU A 68 2.53 -2.10 34.37
CA LEU A 68 3.01 -3.24 33.59
C LEU A 68 4.26 -3.90 34.17
N GLY A 69 4.94 -3.27 35.14
CA GLY A 69 6.17 -3.77 35.73
C GLY A 69 7.37 -3.76 34.77
N VAL A 70 7.29 -2.96 33.70
CA VAL A 70 8.32 -2.89 32.64
C VAL A 70 8.58 -1.46 32.23
N GLN A 71 9.82 -1.17 31.85
CA GLN A 71 10.16 0.11 31.23
C GLN A 71 9.78 0.09 29.75
N LEU A 72 8.97 1.04 29.32
CA LEU A 72 8.46 1.17 27.95
C LEU A 72 9.27 2.18 27.16
N ALA A 73 9.80 3.22 27.81
CA ALA A 73 10.50 4.29 27.14
C ALA A 73 11.72 4.80 27.92
N ILE A 74 12.78 5.14 27.19
CA ILE A 74 14.04 5.65 27.71
C ILE A 74 14.21 7.09 27.23
N ARG A 75 14.33 8.02 28.18
CA ARG A 75 14.61 9.43 27.90
C ARG A 75 16.12 9.61 27.67
N ARG A 76 16.49 10.24 26.55
CA ARG A 76 17.87 10.67 26.29
C ARG A 76 17.90 12.19 26.20
N ARG A 77 18.72 12.81 27.05
CA ARG A 77 18.84 14.28 27.23
C ARG A 77 18.99 15.07 25.91
N SER A 78 19.52 14.45 24.86
CA SER A 78 19.76 15.05 23.54
C SER A 78 19.07 14.35 22.36
N LYS A 79 18.34 13.24 22.58
CA LYS A 79 17.73 12.45 21.50
C LYS A 79 16.23 12.19 21.69
N GLY A 80 15.60 12.91 22.62
CA GLY A 80 14.19 12.73 22.93
C GLY A 80 13.92 11.41 23.65
N VAL A 81 12.90 10.69 23.19
CA VAL A 81 12.42 9.44 23.79
C VAL A 81 12.58 8.29 22.81
N HIS A 82 13.21 7.22 23.28
CA HIS A 82 13.30 5.96 22.55
C HIS A 82 12.50 4.87 23.25
N LEU A 83 11.69 4.15 22.50
CA LEU A 83 10.97 3.00 23.04
C LEU A 83 11.91 1.81 23.27
N THR A 84 11.68 1.08 24.35
CA THR A 84 12.26 -0.26 24.57
C THR A 84 11.64 -1.25 23.57
N PRO A 85 12.21 -2.45 23.36
CA PRO A 85 11.57 -3.48 22.54
C PRO A 85 10.14 -3.80 23.01
N VAL A 86 9.92 -3.88 24.32
CA VAL A 86 8.60 -4.08 24.92
C VAL A 86 7.70 -2.86 24.67
N GLY A 87 8.24 -1.64 24.79
CA GLY A 87 7.52 -0.42 24.45
C GLY A 87 7.04 -0.35 23.00
N ARG A 88 7.87 -0.78 22.04
CA ARG A 88 7.48 -0.86 20.63
C ARG A 88 6.33 -1.85 20.43
N ALA A 89 6.44 -3.05 21.01
CA ALA A 89 5.40 -4.06 20.92
C ALA A 89 4.08 -3.59 21.56
N LEU A 90 4.15 -2.93 22.72
CA LEU A 90 2.97 -2.36 23.36
C LEU A 90 2.35 -1.24 22.53
N ALA A 91 3.15 -0.34 21.93
CA ALA A 91 2.64 0.78 21.15
C ALA A 91 1.83 0.30 19.94
N THR A 92 2.30 -0.74 19.25
CA THR A 92 1.56 -1.40 18.17
C THR A 92 0.20 -1.93 18.66
N ARG A 93 0.18 -2.68 19.77
CA ARG A 93 -1.07 -3.24 20.31
C ARG A 93 -2.01 -2.17 20.87
N ALA A 94 -1.45 -1.14 21.50
CA ALA A 94 -2.20 -0.01 22.05
C ALA A 94 -2.91 0.76 20.93
N ARG A 95 -2.25 1.04 19.80
CA ARG A 95 -2.88 1.67 18.63
C ARG A 95 -4.08 0.89 18.12
N VAL A 96 -3.91 -0.43 17.93
CA VAL A 96 -4.99 -1.31 17.47
C VAL A 96 -6.16 -1.26 18.47
N LEU A 97 -5.89 -1.39 19.77
CA LEU A 97 -6.93 -1.34 20.80
C LEU A 97 -7.66 0.01 20.86
N LEU A 98 -6.94 1.12 20.73
CA LEU A 98 -7.52 2.46 20.74
C LEU A 98 -8.40 2.68 19.51
N ARG A 99 -7.97 2.20 18.34
CA ARG A 99 -8.80 2.19 17.13
C ARG A 99 -10.04 1.32 17.32
N ASP A 100 -9.93 0.15 17.93
CA ASP A 100 -11.08 -0.71 18.24
C ASP A 100 -12.06 -0.05 19.21
N THR A 101 -11.54 0.67 20.20
CA THR A 101 -12.39 1.46 21.11
C THR A 101 -13.11 2.57 20.34
N GLN A 102 -12.41 3.30 19.49
CA GLN A 102 -13.02 4.32 18.63
C GLN A 102 -14.09 3.67 17.73
N ARG A 103 -13.81 2.54 17.08
CA ARG A 103 -14.77 1.81 16.24
C ARG A 103 -16.04 1.44 17.01
N LEU A 104 -15.90 0.93 18.24
CA LEU A 104 -17.04 0.62 19.10
C LEU A 104 -17.90 1.86 19.37
N LEU A 105 -17.28 2.98 19.75
CA LEU A 105 -18.00 4.24 20.00
C LEU A 105 -18.71 4.77 18.74
N HIS A 106 -18.08 4.67 17.56
CA HIS A 106 -18.68 5.11 16.30
C HIS A 106 -19.82 4.18 15.83
N SER A 107 -19.71 2.86 16.03
CA SER A 107 -20.75 1.90 15.64
C SER A 107 -22.10 2.12 16.33
N VAL A 108 -22.10 2.76 17.50
CA VAL A 108 -23.33 3.13 18.21
C VAL A 108 -23.99 4.38 17.59
N GLY A 109 -23.22 5.24 16.91
CA GLY A 109 -23.70 6.45 16.22
C GLY A 109 -24.05 6.27 14.73
N ASP A 110 -23.45 5.26 14.08
CA ASP A 110 -23.59 4.99 12.64
C ASP A 110 -25.04 4.61 12.24
N ALA A 111 -25.82 4.05 13.16
CA ALA A 111 -27.19 3.62 12.88
C ALA A 111 -28.18 4.77 12.61
N THR A 112 -27.81 6.03 12.91
CA THR A 112 -28.74 7.18 12.76
C THR A 112 -28.12 8.44 12.16
N THR A 113 -26.80 8.59 12.13
CA THR A 113 -26.18 9.88 11.74
C THR A 113 -25.18 9.80 10.59
N GLY A 114 -24.83 8.63 10.06
CA GLY A 114 -23.79 8.45 9.03
C GLY A 114 -22.36 8.54 9.60
N PHE A 115 -21.33 8.18 8.81
CA PHE A 115 -19.96 8.09 9.31
C PHE A 115 -19.36 9.44 9.71
N VAL A 116 -18.52 9.43 10.77
CA VAL A 116 -17.72 10.56 11.28
C VAL A 116 -16.36 10.06 11.78
N GLY A 117 -15.39 10.96 11.93
CA GLY A 117 -14.07 10.66 12.49
C GLY A 117 -12.96 10.60 11.45
N THR A 118 -11.78 10.10 11.84
CA THR A 118 -10.62 9.97 10.94
C THR A 118 -10.59 8.59 10.29
N PHE A 119 -10.29 8.54 8.99
CA PHE A 119 -10.09 7.30 8.26
C PHE A 119 -8.77 7.37 7.48
N THR A 120 -7.81 6.53 7.83
CA THR A 120 -6.49 6.56 7.19
C THR A 120 -6.39 5.47 6.13
N VAL A 121 -6.29 5.86 4.86
CA VAL A 121 -6.15 4.95 3.71
C VAL A 121 -4.71 4.94 3.21
N GLY A 122 -4.14 3.74 3.15
CA GLY A 122 -2.82 3.50 2.59
C GLY A 122 -2.87 3.16 1.10
N CYS A 123 -1.82 3.46 0.35
CA CYS A 123 -1.68 3.02 -1.03
C CYS A 123 -0.22 2.74 -1.37
N PHE A 124 0.02 1.66 -2.11
CA PHE A 124 1.30 1.43 -2.76
C PHE A 124 1.58 2.56 -3.75
N SER A 125 2.74 3.18 -3.65
CA SER A 125 3.07 4.43 -4.33
C SER A 125 2.89 4.40 -5.86
N THR A 126 3.06 3.24 -6.51
CA THR A 126 2.87 3.15 -7.97
C THR A 126 1.41 3.16 -8.40
N LEU A 127 0.47 2.93 -7.46
CA LEU A 127 -0.98 2.96 -7.68
C LEU A 127 -1.61 4.28 -7.23
N SER A 128 -0.88 5.10 -6.46
CA SER A 128 -1.44 6.24 -5.73
C SER A 128 -2.19 7.22 -6.63
N THR A 129 -1.58 7.58 -7.76
CA THR A 129 -2.15 8.56 -8.70
C THR A 129 -3.45 8.11 -9.36
N GLN A 130 -3.72 6.80 -9.42
CA GLN A 130 -4.96 6.26 -10.00
C GLN A 130 -6.03 5.96 -8.97
N VAL A 131 -5.63 5.65 -7.73
CA VAL A 131 -6.53 5.13 -6.70
C VAL A 131 -6.94 6.22 -5.72
N LEU A 132 -5.96 6.95 -5.17
CA LEU A 132 -6.20 7.86 -4.06
C LEU A 132 -7.06 9.07 -4.43
N PRO A 133 -6.91 9.71 -5.61
CA PRO A 133 -7.81 10.78 -6.03
C PRO A 133 -9.28 10.33 -6.14
N VAL A 134 -9.52 9.12 -6.67
CA VAL A 134 -10.86 8.54 -6.82
C VAL A 134 -11.51 8.27 -5.46
N VAL A 135 -10.73 7.75 -4.51
CA VAL A 135 -11.18 7.53 -3.13
C VAL A 135 -11.43 8.88 -2.42
N ALA A 136 -10.53 9.85 -2.58
CA ALA A 136 -10.65 11.16 -1.96
C ALA A 136 -11.89 11.91 -2.46
N GLU A 137 -12.15 11.90 -3.77
CA GLU A 137 -13.34 12.51 -4.35
C GLU A 137 -14.62 11.88 -3.78
N TYR A 138 -14.65 10.54 -3.70
CA TYR A 138 -15.80 9.82 -3.16
C TYR A 138 -16.11 10.20 -1.72
N PHE A 139 -15.11 10.12 -0.83
CA PHE A 139 -15.31 10.43 0.59
C PHE A 139 -15.61 11.91 0.82
N ALA A 140 -14.98 12.82 0.08
CA ALA A 140 -15.27 14.25 0.17
C ALA A 140 -16.74 14.56 -0.19
N ARG A 141 -17.31 13.85 -1.16
CA ARG A 141 -18.69 14.06 -1.63
C ARG A 141 -19.74 13.32 -0.80
N THR A 142 -19.48 12.08 -0.44
CA THR A 142 -20.47 11.19 0.19
C THR A 142 -20.38 11.14 1.71
N HIS A 143 -19.20 11.41 2.27
CA HIS A 143 -18.92 11.33 3.70
C HIS A 143 -18.13 12.56 4.20
N PRO A 144 -18.64 13.80 4.03
CA PRO A 144 -17.88 15.03 4.28
C PRO A 144 -17.48 15.25 5.75
N ARG A 145 -18.03 14.47 6.69
CA ARG A 145 -17.67 14.50 8.12
C ARG A 145 -16.58 13.49 8.48
N VAL A 146 -16.08 12.74 7.50
CA VAL A 146 -14.93 11.86 7.64
C VAL A 146 -13.68 12.62 7.23
N ALA A 147 -12.74 12.76 8.16
CA ALA A 147 -11.41 13.27 7.86
C ALA A 147 -10.59 12.14 7.21
N LEU A 148 -10.54 12.12 5.88
CA LEU A 148 -9.74 11.15 5.13
C LEU A 148 -8.26 11.54 5.21
N GLU A 149 -7.44 10.66 5.77
CA GLU A 149 -5.98 10.75 5.73
C GLU A 149 -5.43 9.76 4.71
N ILE A 150 -4.42 10.20 3.95
CA ILE A 150 -3.83 9.40 2.87
C ILE A 150 -2.36 9.16 3.21
N VAL A 151 -1.93 7.90 3.08
CA VAL A 151 -0.55 7.49 3.28
C VAL A 151 -0.05 6.72 2.06
N GLU A 152 1.04 7.18 1.48
CA GLU A 152 1.73 6.48 0.38
C GLU A 152 3.00 5.81 0.92
N GLY A 153 3.31 4.63 0.38
CA GLY A 153 4.51 3.91 0.79
C GLY A 153 4.79 2.70 -0.08
N ASP A 154 5.79 1.93 0.32
CA ASP A 154 6.03 0.60 -0.25
C ASP A 154 4.88 -0.36 0.11
N GLY A 155 4.65 -1.36 -0.74
CA GLY A 155 3.56 -2.31 -0.58
C GLY A 155 3.62 -3.10 0.73
N LEU A 156 4.80 -3.50 1.19
CA LEU A 156 4.95 -4.21 2.47
C LEU A 156 4.87 -3.24 3.66
N ASP A 157 5.57 -2.09 3.59
CA ASP A 157 5.53 -1.07 4.65
C ASP A 157 4.10 -0.59 4.93
N ILE A 158 3.30 -0.33 3.90
CA ILE A 158 1.92 0.13 4.10
C ILE A 158 1.02 -0.93 4.75
N GLN A 159 1.30 -2.21 4.51
CA GLN A 159 0.61 -3.32 5.17
C GLN A 159 1.07 -3.49 6.62
N GLU A 160 2.35 -3.30 6.93
CA GLU A 160 2.85 -3.29 8.32
C GLU A 160 2.27 -2.13 9.14
N ARG A 161 2.14 -0.95 8.52
CA ARG A 161 1.43 0.21 9.09
C ARG A 161 -0.04 -0.10 9.34
N MET A 162 -0.68 -0.86 8.46
CA MET A 162 -2.05 -1.30 8.67
C MET A 162 -2.17 -2.27 9.85
N LEU A 163 -1.29 -3.27 9.94
CA LEU A 163 -1.25 -4.23 11.04
C LEU A 163 -0.93 -3.57 12.39
N SER A 164 -0.16 -2.49 12.39
CA SER A 164 0.15 -1.70 13.59
C SER A 164 -0.91 -0.66 13.96
N GLY A 165 -2.01 -0.58 13.21
CA GLY A 165 -3.09 0.36 13.45
C GLY A 165 -2.73 1.81 13.14
N GLN A 166 -1.81 2.05 12.19
CA GLN A 166 -1.54 3.36 11.61
C GLN A 166 -2.35 3.60 10.32
N VAL A 167 -2.77 2.53 9.64
CA VAL A 167 -3.59 2.56 8.43
C VAL A 167 -4.81 1.66 8.64
N ASP A 168 -6.00 2.09 8.20
CA ASP A 168 -7.23 1.32 8.38
C ASP A 168 -7.49 0.32 7.25
N ALA A 169 -7.09 0.66 6.04
CA ALA A 169 -7.14 -0.19 4.85
C ALA A 169 -6.07 0.29 3.86
N CYS A 170 -5.51 -0.60 3.04
CA CYS A 170 -4.55 -0.18 2.03
C CYS A 170 -4.74 -0.83 0.66
N PHE A 171 -4.43 -0.09 -0.39
CA PHE A 171 -4.40 -0.59 -1.76
C PHE A 171 -2.99 -1.07 -2.12
N VAL A 172 -2.87 -2.31 -2.56
CA VAL A 172 -1.59 -2.95 -2.87
C VAL A 172 -1.71 -3.81 -4.12
N LEU A 173 -0.56 -4.23 -4.65
CA LEU A 173 -0.51 -5.27 -5.67
C LEU A 173 -0.54 -6.66 -5.04
N GLY A 174 -1.16 -7.63 -5.74
CA GLY A 174 -1.31 -9.01 -5.26
C GLY A 174 0.02 -9.71 -4.98
N THR A 175 1.06 -9.39 -5.75
CA THR A 175 2.41 -9.94 -5.55
C THR A 175 3.10 -9.44 -4.27
N GLN A 176 2.59 -8.38 -3.63
CA GLN A 176 3.18 -7.76 -2.44
C GLN A 176 2.43 -8.13 -1.16
N ARG A 177 1.54 -9.14 -1.17
CA ARG A 177 0.67 -9.44 -0.04
C ARG A 177 1.44 -9.92 1.20
N HIS A 178 1.22 -9.25 2.33
CA HIS A 178 1.73 -9.67 3.63
C HIS A 178 0.99 -10.93 4.16
N PRO A 179 1.66 -11.90 4.82
CA PRO A 179 1.03 -13.15 5.26
C PRO A 179 -0.14 -12.99 6.25
N GLU A 180 -0.06 -11.96 7.11
CA GLU A 180 -1.08 -11.64 8.13
C GLU A 180 -2.21 -10.73 7.62
N VAL A 181 -2.23 -10.46 6.32
CA VAL A 181 -3.18 -9.56 5.67
C VAL A 181 -4.14 -10.35 4.76
N GLU A 182 -5.42 -10.02 4.85
CA GLU A 182 -6.44 -10.45 3.90
C GLU A 182 -6.59 -9.40 2.80
N THR A 183 -6.81 -9.87 1.57
CA THR A 183 -6.95 -9.01 0.39
C THR A 183 -8.19 -9.37 -0.39
N VAL A 184 -8.85 -8.36 -0.95
CA VAL A 184 -9.90 -8.52 -1.94
C VAL A 184 -9.39 -7.99 -3.28
N VAL A 185 -9.40 -8.86 -4.30
CA VAL A 185 -9.08 -8.48 -5.67
C VAL A 185 -10.16 -7.54 -6.19
N LEU A 186 -9.74 -6.36 -6.68
CA LEU A 186 -10.60 -5.37 -7.30
C LEU A 186 -10.54 -5.46 -8.82
N ARG A 187 -9.33 -5.68 -9.37
CA ARG A 187 -9.06 -5.71 -10.82
C ARG A 187 -7.75 -6.40 -11.13
N GLU A 188 -7.74 -7.22 -12.16
CA GLU A 188 -6.52 -7.76 -12.78
C GLU A 188 -5.82 -6.68 -13.63
N LEU A 189 -4.51 -6.63 -13.52
CA LEU A 189 -3.63 -5.66 -14.16
C LEU A 189 -2.60 -6.42 -15.02
N PRO A 190 -2.75 -6.45 -16.35
CA PRO A 190 -1.74 -7.05 -17.21
C PRO A 190 -0.49 -6.17 -17.26
N TYR A 191 0.67 -6.78 -17.49
CA TYR A 191 1.86 -6.04 -17.88
C TYR A 191 1.70 -5.51 -19.31
N LEU A 192 2.00 -4.24 -19.51
CA LEU A 192 1.94 -3.59 -20.82
C LEU A 192 3.28 -2.90 -21.10
N VAL A 193 3.72 -3.01 -22.35
CA VAL A 193 4.86 -2.24 -22.85
C VAL A 193 4.35 -0.85 -23.19
N VAL A 194 5.00 0.16 -22.62
CA VAL A 194 4.64 1.57 -22.79
C VAL A 194 5.72 2.25 -23.59
N MET A 195 5.32 2.99 -24.61
CA MET A 195 6.21 3.72 -25.51
C MET A 195 5.58 5.05 -25.94
N SER A 196 6.40 5.96 -26.47
CA SER A 196 5.87 7.14 -27.18
C SER A 196 5.04 6.70 -28.38
N SER A 197 4.03 7.49 -28.79
CA SER A 197 3.37 7.28 -30.08
C SER A 197 4.32 7.46 -31.29
N GLU A 198 5.49 8.06 -31.08
CA GLU A 198 6.54 8.24 -32.10
C GLU A 198 7.55 7.08 -32.10
N HIS A 199 7.40 6.08 -31.23
CA HIS A 199 8.31 4.95 -31.16
C HIS A 199 8.17 4.07 -32.42
N PRO A 200 9.25 3.48 -32.98
CA PRO A 200 9.18 2.66 -34.20
C PRO A 200 8.22 1.46 -34.15
N LEU A 201 7.90 0.99 -32.94
CA LEU A 201 6.97 -0.12 -32.70
C LEU A 201 5.54 0.34 -32.35
N ALA A 202 5.29 1.65 -32.28
CA ALA A 202 4.04 2.21 -31.74
C ALA A 202 2.78 1.82 -32.53
N ASP A 203 2.92 1.57 -33.83
CA ASP A 203 1.80 1.22 -34.71
C ASP A 203 1.43 -0.26 -34.70
N ARG A 204 2.12 -1.09 -33.89
CA ARG A 204 1.75 -2.50 -33.71
C ARG A 204 0.58 -2.65 -32.75
N ASP A 205 -0.17 -3.74 -32.90
CA ASP A 205 -1.22 -4.13 -31.95
C ASP A 205 -0.65 -4.84 -30.71
N ALA A 206 0.50 -5.49 -30.85
CA ALA A 206 1.25 -6.17 -29.79
C ALA A 206 2.75 -6.20 -30.14
N VAL A 207 3.59 -6.41 -29.13
CA VAL A 207 5.05 -6.53 -29.30
C VAL A 207 5.56 -7.82 -28.66
N SER A 208 6.54 -8.50 -29.27
CA SER A 208 7.31 -9.51 -28.55
C SER A 208 8.28 -8.80 -27.60
N VAL A 209 8.54 -9.38 -26.43
CA VAL A 209 9.58 -8.90 -25.52
C VAL A 209 10.95 -8.78 -26.24
N ARG A 210 11.23 -9.63 -27.24
CA ARG A 210 12.46 -9.57 -28.04
C ARG A 210 12.50 -8.43 -29.05
N ASP A 211 11.34 -7.89 -29.47
CA ASP A 211 11.31 -6.72 -30.37
C ASP A 211 11.91 -5.47 -29.70
N LEU A 212 11.99 -5.47 -28.36
CA LEU A 212 12.52 -4.37 -27.56
C LEU A 212 14.05 -4.40 -27.45
N ASP A 213 14.70 -5.45 -27.95
CA ASP A 213 16.15 -5.55 -27.94
C ASP A 213 16.79 -4.41 -28.75
N GLY A 214 17.84 -3.82 -28.20
CA GLY A 214 18.50 -2.64 -28.75
C GLY A 214 17.80 -1.30 -28.53
N TYR A 215 16.62 -1.26 -27.91
CA TYR A 215 15.97 -0.01 -27.49
C TYR A 215 16.21 0.27 -26.00
N PRO A 216 16.48 1.53 -25.61
CA PRO A 216 16.67 1.90 -24.21
C PRO A 216 15.38 1.72 -23.39
N ALA A 217 15.53 1.27 -22.15
CA ALA A 217 14.44 1.08 -21.20
C ALA A 217 14.50 2.09 -20.05
N ALA A 218 13.31 2.56 -19.62
CA ALA A 218 13.10 3.32 -18.40
C ALA A 218 12.26 2.47 -17.44
N LEU A 219 12.89 1.86 -16.43
CA LEU A 219 12.20 0.93 -15.53
C LEU A 219 11.97 1.54 -14.14
N LEU A 220 10.90 1.08 -13.49
CA LEU A 220 10.62 1.46 -12.10
C LEU A 220 11.69 0.89 -11.17
N ASN A 221 12.13 1.71 -10.22
CA ASN A 221 13.10 1.36 -9.18
C ASN A 221 12.42 1.29 -7.81
N VAL A 222 11.53 0.31 -7.67
CA VAL A 222 10.73 0.06 -6.46
C VAL A 222 10.90 -1.40 -6.10
N GLU A 223 11.59 -1.69 -5.01
CA GLU A 223 11.84 -3.07 -4.59
C GLU A 223 10.67 -3.67 -3.82
N PRO A 224 10.40 -4.99 -3.98
CA PRO A 224 11.14 -5.97 -4.79
C PRO A 224 10.71 -6.04 -6.28
N ALA A 225 9.84 -5.14 -6.73
CA ALA A 225 9.23 -5.22 -8.07
C ALA A 225 10.23 -4.98 -9.21
N SER A 226 11.25 -4.14 -9.03
CA SER A 226 12.26 -3.90 -10.08
C SER A 226 13.00 -5.19 -10.46
N TYR A 227 13.51 -5.93 -9.47
CA TYR A 227 14.21 -7.20 -9.73
C TYR A 227 13.29 -8.23 -10.38
N ALA A 228 12.03 -8.32 -9.93
CA ALA A 228 11.07 -9.25 -10.50
C ALA A 228 10.76 -8.95 -11.98
N ASN A 229 10.58 -7.67 -12.33
CA ASN A 229 10.31 -7.24 -13.69
C ASN A 229 11.49 -7.53 -14.63
N GLU A 230 12.72 -7.24 -14.22
CA GLU A 230 13.90 -7.55 -15.03
C GLU A 230 14.15 -9.06 -15.16
N ALA A 231 13.98 -9.82 -14.07
CA ALA A 231 14.07 -11.27 -14.13
C ALA A 231 13.02 -11.87 -15.08
N MET A 232 11.81 -11.31 -15.09
CA MET A 232 10.74 -11.68 -16.02
C MET A 232 11.13 -11.38 -17.47
N LEU A 233 11.64 -10.18 -17.77
CA LEU A 233 12.11 -9.83 -19.12
C LEU A 233 13.23 -10.78 -19.60
N ARG A 234 14.21 -11.07 -18.72
CA ARG A 234 15.30 -12.02 -19.02
C ARG A 234 14.80 -13.44 -19.28
N ARG A 235 13.76 -13.89 -18.56
CA ARG A 235 13.13 -15.20 -18.79
C ARG A 235 12.53 -15.32 -20.20
N PHE A 236 12.09 -14.22 -20.80
CA PHE A 236 11.60 -14.17 -22.18
C PHE A 236 12.70 -13.84 -23.22
N GLY A 237 13.95 -13.76 -22.77
CA GLY A 237 15.12 -13.61 -23.64
C GLY A 237 15.50 -12.16 -23.94
N LEU A 238 15.03 -11.19 -23.16
CA LEU A 238 15.48 -9.79 -23.22
C LEU A 238 16.31 -9.46 -21.98
N ASP A 239 17.57 -9.07 -22.18
CA ASP A 239 18.32 -8.35 -21.15
C ASP A 239 18.18 -6.84 -21.42
N PRO A 240 17.31 -6.12 -20.66
CA PRO A 240 16.92 -4.77 -21.03
C PRO A 240 18.10 -3.79 -20.88
N GLN A 241 18.30 -2.94 -21.87
CA GLN A 241 19.24 -1.81 -21.79
C GLN A 241 18.64 -0.70 -20.91
N VAL A 242 18.71 -0.86 -19.59
CA VAL A 242 18.10 0.10 -18.64
C VAL A 242 18.91 1.41 -18.60
N ALA A 243 18.52 2.37 -19.43
CA ALA A 243 19.11 3.70 -19.50
C ALA A 243 18.62 4.61 -18.36
N TYR A 244 17.39 4.39 -17.87
CA TYR A 244 16.78 5.23 -16.84
C TYR A 244 16.11 4.40 -15.75
N ARG A 245 16.20 4.90 -14.51
CA ARG A 245 15.54 4.33 -13.33
C ARG A 245 14.85 5.40 -12.52
N SER A 246 13.62 5.15 -12.09
CA SER A 246 12.89 6.04 -11.19
C SER A 246 11.89 5.28 -10.35
N ALA A 247 11.69 5.67 -9.09
CA ALA A 247 10.60 5.14 -8.27
C ALA A 247 9.23 5.76 -8.63
N SER A 248 9.21 6.80 -9.48
CA SER A 248 8.01 7.58 -9.83
C SER A 248 7.46 7.17 -11.19
N VAL A 249 6.24 6.63 -11.21
CA VAL A 249 5.53 6.27 -12.46
C VAL A 249 5.30 7.50 -13.36
N PRO A 250 4.88 8.67 -12.85
CA PRO A 250 4.80 9.89 -13.67
C PRO A 250 6.12 10.26 -14.33
N THR A 251 7.24 10.13 -13.62
CA THR A 251 8.58 10.42 -14.16
C THR A 251 8.95 9.46 -15.28
N VAL A 252 8.72 8.15 -15.08
CA VAL A 252 8.94 7.14 -16.14
C VAL A 252 8.09 7.45 -17.37
N ARG A 253 6.80 7.73 -17.21
CA ARG A 253 5.92 8.11 -18.33
C ARG A 253 6.38 9.36 -19.06
N GLU A 254 6.93 10.34 -18.36
CA GLU A 254 7.47 11.55 -18.97
C GLU A 254 8.74 11.29 -19.80
N ILE A 255 9.63 10.41 -19.33
CA ILE A 255 10.79 9.95 -20.10
C ILE A 255 10.34 9.21 -21.37
N VAL A 256 9.39 8.29 -21.21
CA VAL A 256 8.84 7.50 -22.31
C VAL A 256 8.14 8.40 -23.33
N GLY A 257 7.33 9.36 -22.87
CA GLY A 257 6.61 10.29 -23.74
C GLY A 257 7.52 11.20 -24.55
N ARG A 258 8.76 11.42 -24.09
CA ARG A 258 9.82 12.13 -24.84
C ARG A 258 10.53 11.23 -25.86
N ASN A 259 10.03 10.02 -26.07
CA ASN A 259 10.59 9.01 -26.97
C ASN A 259 12.04 8.64 -26.63
N LEU A 260 12.44 8.74 -25.35
CA LEU A 260 13.82 8.43 -24.92
C LEU A 260 14.03 6.96 -24.55
N ALA A 261 12.94 6.25 -24.24
CA ALA A 261 12.95 4.86 -23.82
C ALA A 261 11.54 4.25 -23.87
N TRP A 262 11.46 2.92 -23.86
CA TRP A 262 10.23 2.19 -23.53
C TRP A 262 10.17 1.85 -22.03
N SER A 263 9.02 1.42 -21.53
CA SER A 263 8.84 0.95 -20.16
C SER A 263 7.88 -0.24 -20.07
N LEU A 264 7.82 -0.87 -18.89
CA LEU A 264 6.87 -1.92 -18.56
C LEU A 264 6.01 -1.43 -17.38
N LEU A 265 4.72 -1.17 -17.61
CA LEU A 265 3.80 -0.64 -16.60
C LEU A 265 2.53 -1.49 -16.51
N LEU A 266 1.83 -1.36 -15.39
CA LEU A 266 0.54 -2.01 -15.12
C LEU A 266 -0.65 -1.05 -15.34
N GLU A 267 -0.38 0.24 -15.47
CA GLU A 267 -1.39 1.28 -15.64
C GLU A 267 -1.48 1.77 -17.09
N THR A 268 -2.69 2.15 -17.52
CA THR A 268 -2.97 2.73 -18.84
C THR A 268 -3.41 4.18 -18.71
N VAL A 269 -2.47 5.12 -18.82
CA VAL A 269 -2.79 6.56 -18.92
C VAL A 269 -2.28 7.06 -20.26
N PRO A 270 -3.17 7.47 -21.19
CA PRO A 270 -2.84 7.64 -22.61
C PRO A 270 -1.85 8.78 -22.91
N ALA A 271 -1.46 9.55 -21.89
CA ALA A 271 -0.48 10.62 -22.03
C ALA A 271 0.50 10.67 -20.85
N SER A 272 1.68 11.20 -21.11
CA SER A 272 2.63 11.59 -20.08
C SER A 272 2.12 12.80 -19.28
N PRO A 273 2.69 13.11 -18.10
CA PRO A 273 2.36 14.32 -17.35
C PRO A 273 2.50 15.62 -18.18
N GLY A 274 3.47 15.67 -19.09
CA GLY A 274 3.63 16.78 -20.04
C GLY A 274 2.67 16.76 -21.23
N GLY A 275 1.66 15.88 -21.25
CA GLY A 275 0.65 15.79 -22.31
C GLY A 275 1.09 15.06 -23.57
N ARG A 276 2.24 14.37 -23.56
CA ARG A 276 2.71 13.64 -24.75
C ARG A 276 1.98 12.31 -24.90
N PRO A 277 1.48 11.97 -26.09
CA PRO A 277 0.74 10.73 -26.33
C PRO A 277 1.62 9.49 -26.10
N LEU A 278 1.04 8.50 -25.41
CA LEU A 278 1.67 7.22 -25.10
C LEU A 278 0.87 6.08 -25.72
N ARG A 279 1.57 5.04 -26.14
CA ARG A 279 0.99 3.76 -26.58
C ARG A 279 1.30 2.68 -25.56
N PHE A 280 0.27 1.89 -25.26
CA PHE A 280 0.32 0.76 -24.34
C PHE A 280 0.01 -0.48 -25.14
N LEU A 281 1.01 -1.34 -25.33
CA LEU A 281 0.91 -2.53 -26.15
C LEU A 281 1.01 -3.77 -25.26
N PRO A 282 0.11 -4.77 -25.41
CA PRO A 282 0.30 -6.06 -24.80
C PRO A 282 1.52 -6.76 -25.41
N THR A 283 2.08 -7.70 -24.66
CA THR A 283 3.10 -8.60 -25.18
C THR A 283 2.49 -9.81 -25.86
N VAL A 284 3.18 -10.35 -26.88
CA VAL A 284 2.80 -11.63 -27.49
C VAL A 284 3.01 -12.77 -26.47
N GLU A 285 4.07 -12.66 -25.66
CA GLU A 285 4.31 -13.56 -24.53
C GLU A 285 3.34 -13.29 -23.38
N ASP A 286 2.85 -14.36 -22.74
CA ASP A 286 2.13 -14.24 -21.49
C ASP A 286 3.10 -13.95 -20.33
N MET A 287 3.28 -12.66 -20.07
CA MET A 287 4.07 -12.16 -18.94
C MET A 287 3.32 -12.27 -17.59
N GLY A 288 2.11 -12.82 -17.61
CA GLY A 288 1.19 -12.83 -16.49
C GLY A 288 0.67 -11.43 -16.18
N GLY A 289 0.15 -11.27 -14.97
CA GLY A 289 -0.36 -10.01 -14.48
C GLY A 289 -0.15 -9.86 -12.99
N ASN A 290 -0.69 -8.77 -12.49
CA ASN A 290 -0.85 -8.50 -11.08
C ASN A 290 -2.31 -8.17 -10.80
N ALA A 291 -2.66 -7.92 -9.56
CA ALA A 291 -4.01 -7.50 -9.21
C ALA A 291 -3.96 -6.27 -8.31
N LEU A 292 -4.78 -5.28 -8.62
CA LEU A 292 -5.15 -4.23 -7.66
C LEU A 292 -5.97 -4.88 -6.56
N ASN A 293 -5.47 -4.83 -5.34
CA ASN A 293 -6.11 -5.39 -4.16
C ASN A 293 -6.42 -4.32 -3.14
N LEU A 294 -7.55 -4.46 -2.45
CA LEU A 294 -7.80 -3.77 -1.19
C LEU A 294 -7.53 -4.72 -0.04
N ALA A 295 -6.66 -4.29 0.87
CA ALA A 295 -6.14 -5.09 1.97
C ALA A 295 -6.72 -4.65 3.33
N PHE A 296 -6.92 -5.64 4.20
CA PHE A 296 -7.42 -5.49 5.56
C PHE A 296 -6.67 -6.41 6.54
N PRO A 297 -6.63 -6.10 7.84
CA PRO A 297 -6.05 -7.00 8.85
C PRO A 297 -6.87 -8.30 8.94
N ARG A 298 -6.22 -9.46 8.82
CA ARG A 298 -6.87 -10.79 8.76
C ARG A 298 -7.77 -11.13 9.95
N MET A 299 -7.41 -10.67 11.15
CA MET A 299 -8.13 -10.99 12.37
C MET A 299 -9.12 -9.90 12.81
N ALA A 300 -9.21 -8.80 12.07
CA ALA A 300 -10.11 -7.70 12.39
C ALA A 300 -11.31 -7.70 11.44
N ARG A 301 -12.52 -7.56 11.98
CA ARG A 301 -13.66 -7.24 11.12
C ARG A 301 -13.43 -5.85 10.50
N PRO A 302 -13.66 -5.67 9.19
CA PRO A 302 -13.62 -4.34 8.59
C PRO A 302 -14.53 -3.38 9.36
N THR A 303 -14.03 -2.18 9.63
CA THR A 303 -14.83 -1.09 10.19
C THR A 303 -15.98 -0.74 9.24
N GLY A 304 -16.98 0.02 9.70
CA GLY A 304 -18.03 0.54 8.81
C GLY A 304 -17.46 1.32 7.63
N LEU A 305 -16.46 2.17 7.88
CA LEU A 305 -15.72 2.92 6.86
C LEU A 305 -14.88 2.04 5.93
N ALA A 306 -14.23 1.00 6.45
CA ALA A 306 -13.47 0.03 5.65
C ALA A 306 -14.39 -0.83 4.77
N ALA A 307 -15.55 -1.24 5.30
CA ALA A 307 -16.58 -1.94 4.54
C ALA A 307 -17.19 -1.04 3.46
N GLU A 308 -17.40 0.24 3.77
CA GLU A 308 -17.86 1.26 2.82
C GLU A 308 -16.83 1.51 1.71
N LEU A 309 -15.55 1.63 2.06
CA LEU A 309 -14.45 1.71 1.10
C LEU A 309 -14.41 0.46 0.20
N LEU A 310 -14.57 -0.74 0.77
CA LEU A 310 -14.62 -1.98 0.00
C LEU A 310 -15.79 -1.99 -0.99
N ARG A 311 -16.99 -1.61 -0.52
CA ARG A 311 -18.20 -1.53 -1.35
C ARG A 311 -17.99 -0.58 -2.52
N PHE A 312 -17.50 0.64 -2.25
CA PHE A 312 -17.18 1.63 -3.28
C PHE A 312 -16.09 1.13 -4.24
N SER A 313 -15.01 0.56 -3.71
CA SER A 313 -13.87 0.13 -4.51
C SER A 313 -14.23 -1.00 -5.48
N ARG A 314 -15.11 -1.93 -5.05
CA ARG A 314 -15.64 -2.99 -5.93
C ARG A 314 -16.41 -2.45 -7.12
N SER A 315 -17.18 -1.37 -6.95
CA SER A 315 -17.90 -0.77 -8.09
C SER A 315 -17.00 0.11 -8.96
N SER A 316 -16.10 0.87 -8.35
CA SER A 316 -15.36 1.94 -9.04
C SER A 316 -14.08 1.46 -9.72
N PHE A 317 -13.47 0.40 -9.21
CA PHE A 317 -12.24 -0.16 -9.78
C PHE A 317 -12.46 -1.48 -10.52
N ALA A 318 -13.69 -2.01 -10.57
CA ALA A 318 -13.98 -3.20 -11.38
C ALA A 318 -13.53 -2.99 -12.84
N ALA A 319 -13.04 -4.07 -13.46
CA ALA A 319 -12.75 -4.05 -14.89
C ALA A 319 -14.02 -3.65 -15.66
N PRO A 320 -13.94 -2.78 -16.68
CA PRO A 320 -15.04 -2.53 -17.59
C PRO A 320 -15.48 -3.87 -18.22
N GLY A 321 -16.65 -4.39 -17.81
CA GLY A 321 -17.17 -5.69 -18.26
C GLY A 321 -17.29 -6.80 -17.20
N ALA A 322 -16.83 -6.59 -15.96
CA ALA A 322 -16.89 -7.61 -14.89
C ALA A 322 -18.25 -7.70 -14.13
N ALA A 323 -19.32 -7.12 -14.67
CA ALA A 323 -20.67 -7.38 -14.20
C ALA A 323 -21.16 -8.72 -14.79
N GLY A 324 -20.65 -9.86 -14.30
CA GLY A 324 -21.24 -11.17 -14.67
C GLY A 324 -20.38 -12.43 -14.64
N ALA A 325 -19.11 -12.41 -14.24
CA ALA A 325 -18.31 -13.65 -14.18
C ALA A 325 -18.12 -14.14 -12.73
N PRO A 326 -18.44 -15.41 -12.40
CA PRO A 326 -18.17 -15.97 -11.08
C PRO A 326 -16.65 -16.13 -10.85
N PRO A 327 -16.19 -16.10 -9.59
CA PRO A 327 -14.76 -16.20 -9.28
C PRO A 327 -14.19 -17.55 -9.72
N SER A 328 -13.16 -17.51 -10.57
CA SER A 328 -12.37 -18.69 -10.91
C SER A 328 -11.51 -19.10 -9.71
N THR A 329 -11.94 -20.14 -9.00
CA THR A 329 -11.06 -20.93 -8.13
C THR A 329 -10.05 -21.67 -8.99
N THR A 330 -8.78 -21.28 -8.94
CA THR A 330 -7.69 -22.16 -9.38
C THR A 330 -6.74 -22.34 -8.21
N GLY A 331 -6.81 -23.54 -7.64
CA GLY A 331 -5.98 -24.01 -6.55
C GLY A 331 -4.56 -24.34 -6.99
N ALA A 332 -3.72 -24.47 -5.97
CA ALA A 332 -2.35 -24.94 -6.02
C ALA A 332 -2.19 -26.24 -6.84
N GLY A 333 -1.12 -26.30 -7.64
CA GLY A 333 -0.72 -27.51 -8.36
C GLY A 333 0.43 -27.26 -9.33
N TRP A 334 1.62 -26.94 -8.82
CA TRP A 334 2.84 -27.06 -9.63
C TRP A 334 3.29 -28.52 -9.58
N ALA A 335 3.11 -29.25 -10.68
CA ALA A 335 3.72 -30.54 -10.92
C ALA A 335 4.58 -30.48 -12.18
N SER A 336 5.81 -30.91 -11.99
CA SER A 336 6.95 -31.07 -12.90
C SER A 336 6.66 -31.83 -14.20
N GLY A 337 7.23 -31.33 -15.31
CA GLY A 337 7.42 -32.08 -16.56
C GLY A 337 8.57 -31.50 -17.38
N GLN A 338 9.61 -32.30 -17.60
CA GLN A 338 10.81 -32.00 -18.42
C GLN A 338 10.49 -31.84 -19.93
N PRO A 339 11.36 -31.20 -20.72
CA PRO A 339 11.10 -30.86 -22.11
C PRO A 339 11.49 -32.00 -23.08
N SER A 340 10.66 -32.24 -24.10
CA SER A 340 11.01 -32.97 -25.30
C SER A 340 11.08 -31.99 -26.49
N GLY A 341 12.10 -32.19 -27.33
CA GLY A 341 12.60 -31.18 -28.26
C GLY A 341 11.95 -31.14 -29.65
N GLY A 342 12.45 -30.18 -30.42
CA GLY A 342 12.55 -30.24 -31.88
C GLY A 342 11.57 -29.38 -32.66
N ALA A 343 12.03 -28.24 -33.18
CA ALA A 343 12.22 -28.03 -34.62
C ALA A 343 12.52 -26.55 -34.91
N ALA A 344 13.68 -26.32 -35.53
CA ALA A 344 14.11 -25.03 -36.03
C ALA A 344 13.31 -24.63 -37.29
N VAL A 345 12.86 -23.38 -37.34
CA VAL A 345 12.52 -22.71 -38.60
C VAL A 345 13.21 -21.35 -38.58
N GLY A 346 14.15 -21.19 -39.51
CA GLY A 346 14.93 -19.96 -39.67
C GLY A 346 14.09 -18.81 -40.20
N SER A 347 14.40 -17.61 -39.73
CA SER A 347 14.02 -16.35 -40.37
C SER A 347 15.23 -15.42 -40.42
N PRO A 348 15.37 -14.61 -41.48
CA PRO A 348 16.60 -13.90 -41.78
C PRO A 348 16.73 -12.68 -40.86
N ALA A 349 17.87 -12.57 -40.19
CA ALA A 349 18.25 -11.43 -39.37
C ALA A 349 18.58 -10.22 -40.27
N GLY A 350 17.62 -9.31 -40.44
CA GLY A 350 17.92 -7.91 -40.72
C GLY A 350 18.18 -7.20 -39.40
N ARG A 351 19.41 -6.72 -39.18
CA ARG A 351 19.75 -5.89 -38.00
C ARG A 351 18.82 -4.66 -37.97
N PRO A 352 18.14 -4.34 -36.86
CA PRO A 352 17.50 -3.04 -36.73
C PRO A 352 18.57 -1.95 -36.76
N LEU A 353 18.28 -0.86 -37.48
CA LEU A 353 19.08 0.37 -37.47
C LEU A 353 19.29 0.81 -36.03
N ALA A 354 20.54 1.10 -35.67
CA ALA A 354 20.89 1.62 -34.36
C ALA A 354 20.06 2.88 -34.07
N TRP A 355 19.24 2.82 -33.02
CA TRP A 355 18.53 3.97 -32.49
C TRP A 355 19.55 5.06 -32.11
N ALA A 356 19.54 6.17 -32.84
CA ALA A 356 20.35 7.34 -32.53
C ALA A 356 19.51 8.26 -31.62
N PRO A 357 19.98 8.61 -30.41
CA PRO A 357 19.27 9.56 -29.56
C PRO A 357 19.12 10.92 -30.28
N PRO A 358 18.08 11.71 -29.96
CA PRO A 358 17.95 13.07 -30.49
C PRO A 358 19.22 13.87 -30.13
N GLN A 359 19.86 14.44 -31.16
CA GLN A 359 21.03 15.30 -30.99
C GLN A 359 20.64 16.51 -30.12
N PRO A 360 21.51 16.97 -29.20
CA PRO A 360 21.26 18.21 -28.48
C PRO A 360 21.09 19.36 -29.46
N HIS A 361 20.10 20.23 -29.22
CA HIS A 361 19.96 21.48 -29.96
C HIS A 361 21.29 22.25 -29.92
N PRO A 362 21.69 22.93 -31.01
CA PRO A 362 22.93 23.71 -31.00
C PRO A 362 22.84 24.74 -29.87
N GLU A 363 23.82 24.67 -28.98
CA GLU A 363 24.09 25.70 -27.98
C GLU A 363 24.13 27.04 -28.72
N GLY A 364 23.19 27.94 -28.40
CA GLY A 364 23.27 29.32 -28.85
C GLY A 364 24.51 29.93 -28.23
N ASP A 365 25.47 30.32 -29.07
CA ASP A 365 26.62 31.11 -28.65
C ASP A 365 26.15 32.41 -27.96
N PRO A 366 26.85 32.86 -26.91
CA PRO A 366 26.46 34.05 -26.18
C PRO A 366 26.84 35.32 -26.96
N CYS A 367 25.86 36.16 -27.25
CA CYS A 367 25.99 37.62 -27.37
C CYS A 367 24.70 38.29 -26.90
#